data_AF-A0A846N4G1-F1
#
_entry.id   AF-A0A846N4G1-F1
#
_cell.length_a   1.000
_cell.length_b   1.000
_cell.length_c   1.000
_cell.angle_alpha   90.00
_cell.angle_beta   90.00
_cell.angle_gamma   90.00
#
_symmetry.space_group_name_H-M   'P 1'
#
loop_
_entity.id
_entity.type
_entity.pdbx_description
1 polymer ?
#
loop_
_entity_poly.entity_id
_entity_poly.type
_entity_poly.pdbx_seq_one_letter_code
_entity_poly.pdbx_strand_id
1 'polypeptide(L)'
;MWATENGDDDFDEINLIPEKFNSGWIVVMGPASESELANMPGYEDYTYGDPKFSWEKNVAPTGLDFAKFNEITSYDNSLFVGDCNNGNIYKFELNENRDGFEFEKEFLQDAVVNEDENLDEIIVGTGFGCVTDVERGPDGFLYIVSLSEGK
;
A
#
# COMPACT_ATOMS: atom_id res chain seq x y z
N MET A 1 0.73 -11.16 6.59
CA MET A 1 -0.45 -10.27 6.57
C MET A 1 -0.06 -9.03 5.78
N TRP A 2 -0.97 -8.41 5.04
CA TRP A 2 -0.70 -7.14 4.37
C TRP A 2 -1.33 -6.00 5.18
N ALA A 3 -0.67 -4.85 5.25
CA ALA A 3 -1.14 -3.69 5.99
C ALA A 3 -0.69 -2.40 5.31
N THR A 4 -1.41 -1.32 5.58
CA THR A 4 -1.03 0.05 5.21
C THR A 4 -0.60 0.81 6.46
N GLU A 5 0.33 1.74 6.28
CA GLU A 5 0.83 2.62 7.34
C GLU A 5 0.93 4.06 6.82
N ASN A 6 0.59 5.03 7.67
CA ASN A 6 0.68 6.45 7.32
C ASN A 6 1.98 7.01 7.88
N GLY A 7 2.75 7.69 7.03
CA GLY A 7 3.91 8.48 7.43
C GLY A 7 3.51 9.80 8.08
N ASP A 8 4.50 10.51 8.62
CA ASP A 8 4.29 11.82 9.26
C ASP A 8 4.32 12.95 8.22
N ASP A 9 5.51 13.23 7.67
CA ASP A 9 5.75 14.30 6.68
C ASP A 9 5.98 13.76 5.25
N ASP A 10 6.47 12.52 5.13
CA ASP A 10 6.77 11.80 3.90
C ASP A 10 6.53 10.29 4.11
N PHE A 11 6.51 9.56 2.99
CA PHE A 11 6.42 8.11 2.90
C PHE A 11 5.21 7.49 3.62
N ASP A 12 4.14 7.23 2.86
CA ASP A 12 3.16 6.21 3.26
C ASP A 12 3.56 4.84 2.74
N GLU A 13 3.10 3.77 3.37
CA GLU A 13 3.59 2.42 3.09
C GLU A 13 2.49 1.39 2.89
N ILE A 14 2.80 0.38 2.07
CA ILE A 14 2.19 -0.94 2.11
C ILE A 14 3.25 -1.94 2.61
N ASN A 15 2.91 -2.68 3.65
CA ASN A 15 3.79 -3.64 4.30
C ASN A 15 3.29 -5.09 4.18
N LEU A 16 4.22 -6.03 3.99
CA LEU A 16 3.99 -7.44 4.24
C LEU A 16 4.55 -7.79 5.62
N ILE A 17 3.66 -8.14 6.54
CA ILE A 17 3.95 -8.43 7.95
C ILE A 17 4.03 -9.96 8.14
N PRO A 18 5.25 -10.55 8.16
CA PRO A 18 5.48 -11.89 8.69
C PRO A 18 5.45 -11.90 10.23
N GLU A 19 5.58 -13.08 10.81
CA GLU A 19 5.85 -13.18 12.25
C GLU A 19 7.11 -12.40 12.61
N LYS A 20 7.12 -11.78 13.80
CA LYS A 20 8.30 -11.08 14.34
C LYS A 20 8.80 -9.92 13.45
N PHE A 21 7.90 -9.28 12.72
CA PHE A 21 8.19 -8.12 11.86
C PHE A 21 8.40 -6.83 12.66
N ASN A 22 9.39 -6.04 12.25
CA ASN A 22 9.63 -4.67 12.70
C ASN A 22 9.56 -3.73 11.48
N SER A 23 8.59 -2.80 11.44
CA SER A 23 8.49 -1.81 10.34
C SER A 23 9.56 -0.73 10.41
N GLY A 24 10.27 -0.59 11.54
CA GLY A 24 11.37 0.36 11.70
C GLY A 24 10.98 1.72 12.25
N TRP A 25 9.69 2.06 12.29
CA TRP A 25 9.22 3.32 12.88
C TRP A 25 9.67 3.48 14.35
N ILE A 26 10.13 4.64 14.81
CA ILE A 26 10.26 5.95 14.11
C ILE A 26 11.63 6.16 13.46
N VAL A 27 12.50 5.15 13.43
CA VAL A 27 13.86 5.32 12.86
C VAL A 27 13.82 5.35 11.34
N VAL A 28 12.87 4.64 10.74
CA VAL A 28 12.67 4.55 9.29
C VAL A 28 11.18 4.79 8.98
N MET A 29 10.93 5.52 7.91
CA MET A 29 9.67 5.57 7.17
C MET A 29 10.01 5.64 5.68
N GLY A 30 9.44 4.76 4.87
CA GLY A 30 9.89 4.49 3.50
C GLY A 30 11.07 3.50 3.43
N PRO A 31 11.72 3.39 2.26
CA PRO A 31 12.87 2.49 2.09
C PRO A 31 14.04 2.87 3.01
N ALA A 32 14.55 1.92 3.80
CA ALA A 32 15.63 2.22 4.73
C ALA A 32 16.98 2.46 4.03
N SER A 33 17.69 3.50 4.46
CA SER A 33 19.11 3.67 4.17
C SER A 33 19.98 2.72 5.00
N GLU A 34 21.19 2.42 4.50
CA GLU A 34 22.19 1.64 5.25
C GLU A 34 22.49 2.27 6.63
N SER A 35 22.48 3.61 6.71
CA SER A 35 22.75 4.32 7.95
C SER A 35 21.63 4.19 8.97
N GLU A 36 20.36 4.17 8.55
CA GLU A 36 19.24 3.97 9.46
C GLU A 36 19.21 2.54 9.98
N LEU A 37 19.44 1.56 9.11
CA LEU A 37 19.56 0.15 9.51
C LEU A 37 20.69 -0.07 10.53
N ALA A 38 21.82 0.61 10.37
CA ALA A 38 22.93 0.54 11.32
C ALA A 38 22.61 1.15 12.69
N ASN A 39 21.68 2.11 12.75
CA ASN A 39 21.23 2.77 13.97
C ASN A 39 19.90 2.21 14.51
N MET A 40 19.30 1.24 13.81
CA MET A 40 18.01 0.68 14.18
C MET A 40 18.13 -0.07 15.51
N PRO A 41 17.26 0.23 16.50
CA PRO A 41 17.25 -0.52 17.74
C PRO A 41 16.91 -1.98 17.44
N GLY A 42 17.83 -2.88 17.79
CA GLY A 42 17.59 -4.31 17.73
C GLY A 42 16.62 -4.71 18.84
N TYR A 43 15.57 -5.43 18.47
CA TYR A 43 14.67 -6.08 19.41
C TYR A 43 14.88 -7.58 19.31
N GLU A 44 15.06 -8.26 20.45
CA GLU A 44 15.25 -9.71 20.48
C GLU A 44 14.10 -10.37 19.72
N ASP A 45 14.45 -11.30 18.83
CA ASP A 45 13.54 -12.04 17.98
C ASP A 45 12.81 -11.28 16.87
N TYR A 46 12.90 -9.95 16.74
CA TYR A 46 12.26 -9.20 15.65
C TYR A 46 13.22 -8.85 14.52
N THR A 47 12.73 -8.87 13.27
CA THR A 47 13.52 -8.56 12.07
C THR A 47 12.87 -7.42 11.31
N TYR A 48 13.69 -6.44 10.93
CA TYR A 48 13.28 -5.35 10.06
C TYR A 48 12.84 -5.88 8.69
N GLY A 49 11.81 -5.29 8.10
CA GLY A 49 11.52 -5.47 6.68
C GLY A 49 11.11 -4.14 6.05
N ASP A 50 11.65 -3.92 4.86
CA ASP A 50 11.37 -2.77 4.02
C ASP A 50 9.91 -2.81 3.52
N PRO A 51 9.27 -1.65 3.27
CA PRO A 51 7.94 -1.62 2.68
C PRO A 51 7.92 -2.32 1.32
N LYS A 52 6.75 -2.87 0.99
CA LYS A 52 6.51 -3.49 -0.32
C LYS A 52 6.10 -2.47 -1.37
N PHE A 53 5.63 -1.31 -0.93
CA PHE A 53 5.41 -0.14 -1.76
C PHE A 53 5.41 1.10 -0.87
N SER A 54 5.92 2.22 -1.39
CA SER A 54 5.84 3.51 -0.69
C SER A 54 5.41 4.66 -1.60
N TRP A 55 4.61 5.57 -1.06
CA TRP A 55 4.33 6.87 -1.68
C TRP A 55 5.16 7.93 -0.98
N GLU A 56 6.13 8.54 -1.65
CA GLU A 56 6.96 9.62 -1.06
C GLU A 56 6.07 10.75 -0.51
N LYS A 57 5.06 11.15 -1.30
CA LYS A 57 4.02 12.07 -0.85
C LYS A 57 2.91 11.34 -0.11
N ASN A 58 2.60 11.77 1.12
CA ASN A 58 1.52 11.14 1.89
C ASN A 58 0.15 11.28 1.21
N VAL A 59 -0.47 10.12 0.95
CA VAL A 59 -1.83 9.95 0.44
C VAL A 59 -2.82 9.62 1.57
N ALA A 60 -2.32 9.26 2.75
CA ALA A 60 -3.06 8.67 3.87
C ALA A 60 -3.81 7.40 3.42
N PRO A 61 -3.09 6.30 3.09
CA PRO A 61 -3.73 5.06 2.71
C PRO A 61 -4.60 4.53 3.85
N THR A 62 -5.71 3.91 3.50
CA THR A 62 -6.69 3.38 4.43
C THR A 62 -6.88 1.89 4.24
N GLY A 63 -8.12 1.40 4.19
CA GLY A 63 -8.41 -0.03 4.03
C GLY A 63 -7.82 -0.62 2.76
N LEU A 64 -7.48 -1.91 2.83
CA LEU A 64 -6.99 -2.71 1.72
C LEU A 64 -7.70 -4.05 1.69
N ASP A 65 -7.93 -4.58 0.49
CA ASP A 65 -8.42 -5.94 0.31
C ASP A 65 -7.98 -6.54 -1.03
N PHE A 66 -7.95 -7.86 -1.10
CA PHE A 66 -7.68 -8.60 -2.33
C PHE A 66 -8.94 -8.72 -3.17
N ALA A 67 -8.79 -8.55 -4.48
CA ALA A 67 -9.89 -8.88 -5.38
C ALA A 67 -10.09 -10.39 -5.49
N LYS A 68 -11.37 -10.75 -5.59
CA LYS A 68 -11.84 -12.06 -6.02
C LYS A 68 -13.26 -11.91 -6.55
N PHE A 69 -13.37 -11.26 -7.70
CA PHE A 69 -14.65 -10.99 -8.34
C PHE A 69 -15.20 -12.26 -9.00
N ASN A 70 -16.51 -12.48 -8.92
CA ASN A 70 -17.11 -13.66 -9.54
C ASN A 70 -17.18 -13.52 -11.07
N GLU A 71 -17.29 -12.30 -11.56
CA GLU A 71 -17.52 -11.97 -12.97
C GLU A 71 -16.24 -11.63 -13.73
N ILE A 72 -15.18 -11.18 -13.02
CA ILE A 72 -13.96 -10.64 -13.63
C ILE A 72 -12.72 -11.20 -12.94
N THR A 73 -12.15 -12.25 -13.50
CA THR A 73 -10.98 -12.95 -12.93
C THR A 73 -9.65 -12.26 -13.20
N SER A 74 -9.61 -11.24 -14.06
CA SER A 74 -8.36 -10.51 -14.39
C SER A 74 -7.78 -9.72 -13.22
N TYR A 75 -8.49 -9.66 -12.09
CA TYR A 75 -8.06 -8.99 -10.86
C TYR A 75 -7.80 -9.96 -9.70
N ASP A 76 -7.93 -11.28 -9.89
CA ASP A 76 -7.82 -12.26 -8.79
C ASP A 76 -6.46 -12.24 -8.06
N ASN A 77 -5.45 -11.65 -8.69
CA ASN A 77 -4.11 -11.49 -8.14
C ASN A 77 -3.75 -10.03 -7.84
N SER A 78 -4.76 -9.17 -7.70
CA SER A 78 -4.59 -7.76 -7.38
C SER A 78 -4.96 -7.44 -5.92
N LEU A 79 -4.21 -6.52 -5.32
CA LEU A 79 -4.50 -5.86 -4.05
C LEU A 79 -5.05 -4.45 -4.31
N PHE A 80 -6.11 -4.07 -3.62
CA PHE A 80 -6.70 -2.73 -3.71
C PHE A 80 -6.48 -1.96 -2.41
N VAL A 81 -6.19 -0.66 -2.53
CA VAL A 81 -5.95 0.22 -1.38
C VAL A 81 -6.69 1.54 -1.61
N GLY A 82 -7.39 2.05 -0.60
CA GLY A 82 -8.01 3.38 -0.63
C GLY A 82 -7.09 4.45 -0.06
N ASP A 83 -7.32 5.72 -0.40
CA ASP A 83 -6.72 6.85 0.30
C ASP A 83 -7.74 7.90 0.77
N CYS A 84 -7.36 8.63 1.82
CA CYS A 84 -8.19 9.70 2.35
C CYS A 84 -7.87 11.07 1.73
N ASN A 85 -6.61 11.37 1.43
CA ASN A 85 -6.22 12.73 1.03
C ASN A 85 -6.71 13.10 -0.38
N ASN A 86 -6.85 12.11 -1.28
CA ASN A 86 -7.15 12.35 -2.69
C ASN A 86 -8.46 11.69 -3.15
N GLY A 87 -8.94 10.68 -2.43
CA GLY A 87 -10.06 9.84 -2.80
C GLY A 87 -9.78 8.93 -3.99
N ASN A 88 -8.57 8.37 -4.02
CA ASN A 88 -8.13 7.40 -5.00
C ASN A 88 -8.36 5.97 -4.50
N ILE A 89 -8.56 5.07 -5.46
CA ILE A 89 -8.42 3.63 -5.27
C ILE A 89 -7.22 3.20 -6.11
N TYR A 90 -6.27 2.59 -5.44
CA TYR A 90 -5.08 2.00 -6.02
C TYR A 90 -5.30 0.51 -6.29
N LYS A 91 -4.64 -0.02 -7.33
CA LYS A 91 -4.56 -1.44 -7.66
C LYS A 91 -3.10 -1.82 -7.86
N PHE A 92 -2.65 -2.81 -7.11
CA PHE A 92 -1.33 -3.41 -7.23
C PHE A 92 -1.46 -4.85 -7.70
N GLU A 93 -0.76 -5.23 -8.76
CA GLU A 93 -0.67 -6.63 -9.18
C GLU A 93 0.41 -7.34 -8.35
N LEU A 94 0.08 -8.45 -7.70
CA LEU A 94 1.04 -9.19 -6.88
C LEU A 94 1.97 -10.02 -7.77
N ASN A 95 3.21 -10.18 -7.35
CA ASN A 95 4.11 -11.15 -7.97
C ASN A 95 3.66 -12.61 -7.70
N GLU A 96 4.29 -13.59 -8.35
CA GLU A 96 3.92 -15.01 -8.23
C GLU A 96 3.94 -15.53 -6.78
N ASN A 97 4.90 -15.05 -5.97
CA ASN A 97 5.04 -15.44 -4.57
C ASN A 97 4.08 -14.69 -3.63
N ARG A 98 3.41 -13.66 -4.13
CA ARG A 98 2.55 -12.73 -3.38
C ARG A 98 3.29 -12.10 -2.18
N ASP A 99 4.53 -11.71 -2.40
CA ASP A 99 5.39 -11.04 -1.42
C ASP A 99 5.94 -9.68 -1.89
N GLY A 100 5.44 -9.21 -3.02
CA GLY A 100 5.74 -7.93 -3.65
C GLY A 100 4.79 -7.68 -4.82
N PHE A 101 5.07 -6.64 -5.59
CA PHE A 101 4.25 -6.19 -6.71
C PHE A 101 5.00 -6.25 -8.04
N GLU A 102 4.25 -6.37 -9.12
CA GLU A 102 4.75 -6.31 -10.49
C GLU A 102 4.37 -4.94 -11.10
N PHE A 103 5.35 -4.26 -11.70
CA PHE A 103 5.17 -2.96 -12.33
C PHE A 103 5.65 -2.96 -13.78
N GLU A 104 4.93 -2.26 -14.65
CA GLU A 104 5.29 -2.03 -16.05
C GLU A 104 6.20 -0.81 -16.21
N LYS A 105 6.06 0.22 -15.37
CA LYS A 105 6.88 1.43 -15.43
C LYS A 105 8.25 1.18 -14.80
N GLU A 106 9.29 1.67 -15.48
CA GLU A 106 10.67 1.55 -15.01
C GLU A 106 10.91 2.30 -13.69
N PHE A 107 10.21 3.42 -13.48
CA PHE A 107 10.38 4.24 -12.28
C PHE A 107 9.72 3.64 -11.03
N LEU A 108 8.83 2.64 -11.16
CA LEU A 108 8.23 1.94 -10.02
C LEU A 108 8.97 0.64 -9.66
N GLN A 109 10.08 0.32 -10.33
CA GLN A 109 10.81 -0.93 -10.09
C GLN A 109 11.51 -0.98 -8.72
N ASP A 110 11.71 0.17 -8.09
CA ASP A 110 12.16 0.28 -6.70
C ASP A 110 10.98 0.23 -5.69
N ALA A 111 9.76 0.05 -6.18
CA ALA A 111 8.51 0.06 -5.42
C ALA A 111 8.25 1.36 -4.66
N VAL A 112 8.77 2.48 -5.16
CA VAL A 112 8.47 3.83 -4.66
C VAL A 112 7.79 4.62 -5.76
N VAL A 113 6.82 5.45 -5.39
CA VAL A 113 6.39 6.55 -6.25
C VAL A 113 6.85 7.87 -5.66
N ASN A 114 7.73 8.54 -6.39
CA ASN A 114 8.32 9.83 -6.00
C ASN A 114 7.35 10.99 -6.30
N GLU A 115 7.55 12.15 -5.66
CA GLU A 115 6.65 13.31 -5.79
C GLU A 115 6.48 13.82 -7.24
N ASP A 116 7.50 13.65 -8.07
CA ASP A 116 7.53 14.09 -9.47
C ASP A 116 7.03 13.03 -10.47
N GLU A 117 6.66 11.84 -9.99
CA GLU A 117 6.16 10.74 -10.80
C GLU A 117 4.63 10.74 -10.87
N ASN A 118 4.09 10.10 -11.92
CA ASN A 118 2.65 9.97 -12.10
C ASN A 118 2.14 8.64 -11.52
N LEU A 119 0.89 8.66 -11.07
CA LEU A 119 0.22 7.53 -10.43
C LEU A 119 -0.62 6.69 -11.43
N ASP A 120 -0.49 6.94 -12.74
CA ASP A 120 -1.41 6.41 -13.76
C ASP A 120 -1.42 4.87 -13.85
N GLU A 121 -0.31 4.22 -13.49
CA GLU A 121 -0.25 2.75 -13.48
C GLU A 121 -1.05 2.14 -12.33
N ILE A 122 -1.01 2.77 -11.16
CA ILE A 122 -1.55 2.19 -9.92
C ILE A 122 -2.95 2.72 -9.59
N ILE A 123 -3.42 3.83 -10.16
CA ILE A 123 -4.78 4.33 -9.93
C ILE A 123 -5.79 3.60 -10.83
N VAL A 124 -6.83 3.03 -10.21
CA VAL A 124 -7.95 2.37 -10.91
C VAL A 124 -9.27 3.13 -10.75
N GLY A 125 -9.36 4.04 -9.79
CA GLY A 125 -10.53 4.89 -9.59
C GLY A 125 -10.22 6.13 -8.76
N THR A 126 -11.01 7.18 -8.96
CA THR A 126 -10.84 8.47 -8.28
C THR A 126 -12.19 9.10 -7.94
N GLY A 127 -12.17 10.16 -7.14
CA GLY A 127 -13.36 10.94 -6.81
C GLY A 127 -14.24 10.31 -5.72
N PHE A 128 -13.65 9.46 -4.88
CA PHE A 128 -14.36 8.79 -3.78
C PHE A 128 -14.41 9.63 -2.49
N GLY A 129 -13.86 10.84 -2.48
CA GLY A 129 -13.67 11.62 -1.24
C GLY A 129 -12.69 10.92 -0.28
N CYS A 130 -12.68 11.27 0.99
CA CYS A 130 -11.81 10.59 1.95
C CYS A 130 -12.25 9.13 2.15
N VAL A 131 -11.60 8.18 1.46
CA VAL A 131 -11.87 6.75 1.61
C VAL A 131 -11.36 6.31 2.96
N THR A 132 -12.21 5.66 3.76
CA THR A 132 -11.83 5.11 5.06
C THR A 132 -11.67 3.60 5.04
N ASP A 133 -12.32 2.92 4.10
CA ASP A 133 -12.27 1.46 4.03
C ASP A 133 -12.55 0.92 2.62
N VAL A 134 -11.95 -0.23 2.33
CA VAL A 134 -12.12 -1.00 1.10
C VAL A 134 -12.30 -2.47 1.51
N GLU A 135 -13.43 -3.08 1.17
CA GLU A 135 -13.77 -4.44 1.60
C GLU A 135 -14.44 -5.22 0.48
N ARG A 136 -14.07 -6.49 0.34
CA ARG A 136 -14.68 -7.42 -0.59
C ARG A 136 -15.92 -8.06 0.03
N GLY A 137 -17.06 -7.83 -0.61
CA GLY A 137 -18.32 -8.45 -0.23
C GLY A 137 -18.39 -9.96 -0.55
N PRO A 138 -19.33 -10.68 0.09
CA PRO A 138 -19.56 -12.10 -0.17
C PRO A 138 -20.10 -12.37 -1.59
N ASP A 139 -20.65 -11.35 -2.25
CA ASP A 139 -21.11 -11.39 -3.64
C ASP A 139 -19.98 -11.19 -4.66
N GLY A 140 -18.75 -10.94 -4.18
CA GLY A 140 -17.56 -10.82 -5.00
C GLY A 140 -17.20 -9.39 -5.39
N PHE A 141 -18.02 -8.38 -5.08
CA PHE A 141 -17.71 -6.98 -5.39
C PHE A 141 -16.81 -6.32 -4.33
N LEU A 142 -16.14 -5.23 -4.70
CA LEU A 142 -15.45 -4.34 -3.76
C LEU A 142 -16.38 -3.20 -3.36
N TYR A 143 -16.42 -2.91 -2.07
CA TYR A 143 -17.17 -1.84 -1.45
C TYR A 143 -16.22 -0.81 -0.88
N ILE A 144 -16.55 0.46 -1.07
CA ILE A 144 -15.72 1.59 -0.67
C ILE A 144 -16.56 2.44 0.29
N VAL A 145 -16.01 2.75 1.46
CA VAL A 145 -16.63 3.64 2.43
C VAL A 145 -15.89 4.98 2.42
N SER A 146 -16.64 6.07 2.40
CA SER A 146 -16.11 7.43 2.36
C SER A 146 -16.65 8.28 3.50
N LEU A 147 -15.77 9.05 4.15
CA LEU A 147 -16.12 9.97 5.22
C LEU A 147 -16.67 11.31 4.69
N SER A 148 -16.27 11.75 3.50
CA SER A 148 -16.59 13.10 2.99
C SER A 148 -17.64 13.11 1.87
N GLU A 149 -17.77 12.03 1.10
CA GLU A 149 -18.68 11.94 -0.06
C GLU A 149 -19.67 10.78 0.06
N GLY A 150 -19.91 10.28 1.29
CA GLY A 150 -20.91 9.26 1.56
C GLY A 150 -22.31 9.73 1.14
N LYS A 151 -22.90 9.05 0.15
CA LYS A 151 -24.32 9.18 -0.24
C LYS A 151 -25.14 8.05 0.36
#